data_AF-K1SB69-F1
#
_entry.id   AF-K1SB69-F1
#
_cell.length_a   1.000
_cell.length_b   1.000
_cell.length_c   1.000
_cell.angle_alpha   90.00
_cell.angle_beta   90.00
_cell.angle_gamma   90.00
#
_symmetry.space_group_name_H-M   'P 1'
#
loop_
_entity.id
_entity.type
_entity.pdbx_description
1 polymer ?
#
loop_
_entity_poly.entity_id
_entity_poly.type
_entity_poly.pdbx_seq_one_letter_code
_entity_poly.pdbx_strand_id
1 'polypeptide(L)'
;MKDGYEKIGNGYDGWSMSNNARDAYANGEMPISKWSKTEILNRVREINPKAADLLKNVSVFVLKEKVLKQTSWHHTSMKYNKTAFYIVDEDLVNSLTEKQIAEWSDIKKTVSTKTYKGNFTYVKWIGNGRNVKANVQNLENVNIEERGSFYYVTDNDGSLIV
;
A
#
# COMPACT_ATOMS: atom_id res chain seq x y z
N MET A 1 -16.11 -18.97 -26.74
CA MET A 1 -16.14 -17.85 -27.70
C MET A 1 -15.05 -16.88 -27.32
N LYS A 2 -14.10 -16.73 -28.26
CA LYS A 2 -12.99 -15.75 -28.36
C LYS A 2 -11.91 -15.76 -27.27
N ASP A 3 -10.84 -16.47 -27.61
CA ASP A 3 -9.48 -16.34 -27.09
C ASP A 3 -9.05 -14.87 -27.03
N GLY A 4 -8.74 -14.40 -25.83
CA GLY A 4 -8.19 -13.08 -25.60
C GLY A 4 -6.74 -13.02 -26.06
N TYR A 5 -6.44 -12.08 -26.95
CA TYR A 5 -5.14 -11.86 -27.58
C TYR A 5 -4.02 -11.69 -26.54
N GLU A 6 -3.08 -12.65 -26.49
CA GLU A 6 -1.80 -12.49 -25.79
C GLU A 6 -0.90 -11.55 -26.60
N LYS A 7 -0.60 -10.37 -26.04
CA LYS A 7 0.40 -9.45 -26.60
C LYS A 7 1.81 -9.92 -26.17
N ILE A 8 2.44 -10.75 -26.99
CA ILE A 8 3.83 -11.20 -26.82
C ILE A 8 4.73 -9.96 -26.94
N GLY A 9 5.48 -9.65 -25.87
CA GLY A 9 6.12 -8.34 -25.66
C GLY A 9 7.21 -7.98 -26.67
N ASN A 10 7.11 -6.76 -27.21
CA ASN A 10 8.16 -6.13 -28.01
C ASN A 10 9.14 -5.37 -27.10
N GLY A 11 10.27 -6.00 -26.76
CA GLY A 11 11.50 -5.30 -26.36
C GLY A 11 11.53 -4.63 -24.97
N TYR A 12 12.77 -4.45 -24.49
CA TYR A 12 13.12 -3.76 -23.25
C TYR A 12 13.58 -2.33 -23.58
N ASP A 13 13.20 -1.35 -22.77
CA ASP A 13 13.79 0.00 -22.75
C ASP A 13 14.86 0.02 -21.64
N GLY A 14 16.12 -0.23 -22.02
CA GLY A 14 17.25 -0.34 -21.07
C GLY A 14 17.27 -1.63 -20.23
N TRP A 15 17.86 -1.55 -19.02
CA TRP A 15 18.12 -2.73 -18.16
C TRP A 15 16.94 -3.14 -17.25
N SER A 16 15.88 -2.33 -17.06
CA SER A 16 14.86 -2.69 -16.04
C SER A 16 13.39 -2.40 -16.35
N MET A 17 13.03 -1.98 -17.58
CA MET A 17 11.63 -1.68 -17.91
C MET A 17 11.21 -2.27 -19.26
N SER A 18 10.15 -3.07 -19.27
CA SER A 18 9.54 -3.57 -20.52
C SER A 18 8.74 -2.45 -21.18
N ASN A 19 8.74 -2.36 -22.52
CA ASN A 19 7.95 -1.40 -23.29
C ASN A 19 6.44 -1.48 -22.96
N ASN A 20 5.94 -2.66 -22.56
CA ASN A 20 4.56 -2.85 -22.11
C ASN A 20 4.25 -2.10 -20.80
N ALA A 21 5.22 -1.92 -19.90
CA ALA A 21 5.03 -1.13 -18.68
C ALA A 21 4.94 0.37 -19.00
N ARG A 22 5.68 0.84 -20.01
CA ARG A 22 5.61 2.22 -20.52
C ARG A 22 4.27 2.51 -21.18
N ASP A 23 3.78 1.59 -22.00
CA ASP A 23 2.45 1.67 -22.62
C ASP A 23 1.32 1.59 -21.58
N ALA A 24 1.48 0.81 -20.50
CA ALA A 24 0.53 0.75 -19.40
C ALA A 24 0.44 2.09 -18.65
N TYR A 25 1.59 2.75 -18.35
CA TYR A 25 1.57 4.09 -17.77
C TYR A 25 0.89 5.12 -18.69
N ALA A 26 1.12 5.02 -20.01
CA ALA A 26 0.45 5.87 -21.00
C ALA A 26 -1.07 5.66 -21.03
N ASN A 27 -1.55 4.46 -20.71
CA ASN A 27 -2.97 4.13 -20.58
C ASN A 27 -3.51 4.28 -19.14
N GLY A 28 -2.71 4.76 -18.19
CA GLY A 28 -3.12 4.93 -16.79
C GLY A 28 -3.21 3.65 -15.95
N GLU A 29 -2.70 2.53 -16.46
CA GLU A 29 -2.63 1.26 -15.72
C GLU A 29 -1.27 1.09 -15.04
N MET A 30 -1.28 0.71 -13.76
CA MET A 30 -0.04 0.42 -13.04
C MET A 30 -0.27 -0.62 -11.93
N PRO A 31 0.79 -1.32 -11.47
CA PRO A 31 0.65 -2.27 -10.37
C PRO A 31 0.23 -1.56 -9.08
N ILE A 32 -0.49 -2.28 -8.22
CA ILE A 32 -1.10 -1.73 -6.99
C ILE A 32 -0.11 -0.99 -6.09
N SER A 33 1.17 -1.38 -6.09
CA SER A 33 2.23 -0.76 -5.30
C SER A 33 2.62 0.65 -5.76
N LYS A 34 2.36 0.99 -7.03
CA LYS A 34 2.69 2.29 -7.63
C LYS A 34 1.59 3.33 -7.44
N TRP A 35 0.35 2.91 -7.20
CA TRP A 35 -0.74 3.82 -6.86
C TRP A 35 -0.48 4.53 -5.53
N SER A 36 -0.35 5.86 -5.57
CA SER A 36 -0.34 6.72 -4.38
C SER A 36 -1.72 7.32 -4.15
N LYS A 37 -2.01 7.83 -2.94
CA LYS A 37 -3.28 8.52 -2.67
C LYS A 37 -3.47 9.70 -3.61
N THR A 38 -2.43 10.51 -3.81
CA THR A 38 -2.44 11.66 -4.70
C THR A 38 -2.76 11.25 -6.14
N GLU A 39 -2.13 10.18 -6.62
CA GLU A 39 -2.36 9.69 -7.98
C GLU A 39 -3.80 9.23 -8.18
N ILE A 40 -4.34 8.45 -7.24
CA ILE A 40 -5.76 8.03 -7.27
C ILE A 40 -6.67 9.26 -7.31
N LEU A 41 -6.46 10.23 -6.41
CA LEU A 41 -7.31 11.43 -6.33
C LEU A 41 -7.19 12.33 -7.56
N ASN A 42 -6.03 12.39 -8.21
CA ASN A 42 -5.87 13.14 -9.46
C ASN A 42 -6.66 12.52 -10.60
N ARG A 43 -6.56 11.19 -10.78
CA ARG A 43 -7.35 10.46 -11.78
C ARG A 43 -8.85 10.54 -11.52
N VAL A 44 -9.27 10.38 -10.25
CA VAL A 44 -10.67 10.59 -9.86
C VAL A 44 -11.13 12.00 -10.16
N ARG A 45 -10.28 13.02 -9.96
CA ARG A 45 -10.64 14.43 -10.24
C ARG A 45 -10.87 14.69 -11.73
N GLU A 46 -10.15 14.01 -12.62
CA GLU A 46 -10.37 14.09 -14.07
C GLU A 46 -11.74 13.54 -14.48
N ILE A 47 -12.25 12.54 -13.75
CA ILE A 47 -13.56 11.90 -14.01
C ILE A 47 -14.69 12.64 -13.30
N ASN A 48 -14.54 12.86 -11.98
CA ASN A 48 -15.53 13.48 -11.10
C ASN A 48 -14.83 14.33 -10.02
N PRO A 49 -14.68 15.65 -10.25
CA PRO A 49 -14.03 16.56 -9.31
C PRO A 49 -14.65 16.56 -7.91
N LYS A 50 -15.98 16.44 -7.82
CA LYS A 50 -16.70 16.42 -6.54
C LYS A 50 -16.37 15.17 -5.73
N ALA A 51 -16.34 14.00 -6.37
CA ALA A 51 -15.94 12.76 -5.71
C ALA A 51 -14.49 12.82 -5.20
N ALA A 52 -13.58 13.42 -5.97
CA ALA A 52 -12.18 13.57 -5.56
C ALA A 52 -12.02 14.37 -4.27
N ASP A 53 -12.83 15.43 -4.08
CA ASP A 53 -12.77 16.25 -2.86
C ASP A 53 -13.31 15.49 -1.64
N LEU A 54 -14.38 14.72 -1.80
CA LEU A 54 -14.96 13.90 -0.73
C LEU A 54 -14.03 12.74 -0.32
N LEU A 55 -13.35 12.13 -1.29
CA LEU A 55 -12.43 11.01 -1.06
C LEU A 55 -11.10 11.42 -0.39
N LYS A 56 -10.84 12.73 -0.21
CA LYS A 56 -9.61 13.22 0.46
C LYS A 56 -9.42 12.66 1.86
N ASN A 57 -10.50 12.35 2.58
CA ASN A 57 -10.43 11.82 3.94
C ASN A 57 -10.37 10.29 3.99
N VAL A 58 -10.63 9.61 2.88
CA VAL A 58 -10.58 8.14 2.81
C VAL A 58 -9.13 7.65 2.81
N SER A 59 -8.84 6.56 3.51
CA SER A 59 -7.49 6.01 3.60
C SER A 59 -7.01 5.46 2.25
N VAL A 60 -5.71 5.54 1.96
CA VAL A 60 -5.14 5.02 0.70
C VAL A 60 -5.39 3.52 0.51
N PHE A 61 -5.47 2.77 1.62
CA PHE A 61 -5.80 1.36 1.62
C PHE A 61 -7.21 1.13 1.03
N VAL A 62 -8.20 1.84 1.56
CA VAL A 62 -9.59 1.73 1.10
C VAL A 62 -9.73 2.22 -0.34
N LEU A 63 -9.06 3.31 -0.70
CA LEU A 63 -9.06 3.80 -2.08
C LEU A 63 -8.51 2.75 -3.06
N LYS A 64 -7.43 2.06 -2.70
CA LYS A 64 -6.87 0.98 -3.53
C LYS A 64 -7.81 -0.21 -3.68
N GLU A 65 -8.54 -0.57 -2.64
CA GLU A 65 -9.47 -1.71 -2.68
C GLU A 65 -10.79 -1.39 -3.38
N LYS A 66 -11.27 -0.15 -3.25
CA LYS A 66 -12.61 0.22 -3.70
C LYS A 66 -12.61 0.96 -5.02
N VAL A 67 -11.67 1.88 -5.24
CA VAL A 67 -11.67 2.78 -6.41
C VAL A 67 -10.93 2.19 -7.60
N LEU A 68 -9.99 1.27 -7.35
CA LEU A 68 -9.21 0.66 -8.43
C LEU A 68 -9.84 -0.65 -8.87
N LYS A 69 -10.02 -0.81 -10.18
CA LYS A 69 -10.38 -2.10 -10.80
C LYS A 69 -9.16 -2.74 -11.43
N GLN A 70 -9.03 -4.04 -11.24
CA GLN A 70 -8.01 -4.81 -11.91
C GLN A 70 -8.39 -5.04 -13.37
N THR A 71 -7.49 -4.75 -14.29
CA THR A 71 -7.76 -4.86 -15.74
C THR A 71 -6.93 -5.95 -16.40
N SER A 72 -5.70 -6.15 -15.94
CA SER A 72 -4.74 -7.00 -16.64
C SER A 72 -3.78 -7.70 -15.67
N TRP A 73 -3.17 -8.79 -16.16
CA TRP A 73 -2.10 -9.52 -15.49
C TRP A 73 -0.87 -9.49 -16.39
N HIS A 74 0.27 -9.12 -15.82
CA HIS A 74 1.55 -9.11 -16.54
C HIS A 74 2.58 -9.97 -15.83
N HIS A 75 3.39 -10.67 -16.62
CA HIS A 75 4.63 -11.27 -16.11
C HIS A 75 5.68 -10.18 -15.94
N THR A 76 6.27 -10.07 -14.75
CA THR A 76 7.21 -9.00 -14.41
C THR A 76 8.63 -9.49 -14.16
N SER A 77 8.88 -10.80 -14.26
CA SER A 77 10.24 -11.35 -14.18
C SER A 77 10.39 -12.66 -14.96
N MET A 78 11.65 -13.00 -15.24
CA MET A 78 12.06 -14.27 -15.85
C MET A 78 11.66 -15.50 -15.01
N LYS A 79 11.35 -15.31 -13.71
CA LYS A 79 10.83 -16.36 -12.82
C LYS A 79 9.31 -16.49 -12.87
N TYR A 80 8.66 -15.98 -13.91
CA TYR A 80 7.21 -16.01 -14.10
C TYR A 80 6.40 -15.31 -12.99
N ASN A 81 7.00 -14.37 -12.25
CA ASN A 81 6.27 -13.59 -11.26
C ASN A 81 5.13 -12.84 -11.96
N LYS A 82 3.88 -13.08 -11.52
CA LYS A 82 2.69 -12.43 -12.05
C LYS A 82 2.36 -11.20 -11.22
N THR A 83 2.03 -10.10 -11.87
CA THR A 83 1.64 -8.85 -11.22
C THR A 83 0.35 -8.35 -11.85
N ALA A 84 -0.65 -8.08 -11.00
CA ALA A 84 -1.90 -7.46 -11.42
C ALA A 84 -1.70 -5.96 -11.64
N PHE A 85 -2.34 -5.44 -12.70
CA PHE A 85 -2.38 -4.03 -13.04
C PHE A 85 -3.80 -3.50 -12.86
N TYR A 86 -3.88 -2.23 -12.48
CA TYR A 86 -5.09 -1.59 -12.02
C TYR A 86 -5.25 -0.22 -12.64
N ILE A 87 -6.50 0.19 -12.82
CA ILE A 87 -6.93 1.53 -13.24
C ILE A 87 -8.03 2.05 -12.31
N VAL A 88 -8.28 3.36 -12.29
CA VAL A 88 -9.46 3.91 -11.62
C VAL A 88 -10.74 3.43 -12.32
N ASP A 89 -11.69 2.95 -11.53
CA ASP A 89 -12.97 2.51 -12.03
C ASP A 89 -13.90 3.70 -12.29
N GLU A 90 -13.93 4.17 -13.54
CA GLU A 90 -14.72 5.34 -13.95
C GLU A 90 -16.22 5.18 -13.68
N ASP A 91 -16.78 4.00 -13.95
CA ASP A 91 -18.21 3.72 -13.76
C ASP A 91 -18.59 3.81 -12.28
N LEU A 92 -17.72 3.29 -11.41
CA LEU A 92 -17.87 3.43 -9.96
C LEU A 92 -17.76 4.90 -9.55
N VAL A 93 -16.72 5.61 -9.98
CA VAL A 93 -16.48 7.01 -9.61
C VAL A 93 -17.64 7.91 -10.01
N ASN A 94 -18.27 7.67 -11.16
CA ASN A 94 -19.44 8.41 -11.61
C ASN A 94 -20.71 8.07 -10.83
N SER A 95 -20.78 6.88 -10.22
CA SER A 95 -21.94 6.44 -9.42
C SER A 95 -21.76 6.63 -7.91
N LEU A 96 -20.61 7.14 -7.45
CA LEU A 96 -20.33 7.35 -6.02
C LEU A 96 -21.29 8.36 -5.40
N THR A 97 -21.91 7.94 -4.29
CA THR A 97 -22.71 8.82 -3.44
C THR A 97 -21.91 9.31 -2.23
N GLU A 98 -22.28 10.49 -1.71
CA GLU A 98 -21.69 11.04 -0.48
C GLU A 98 -21.79 10.07 0.71
N LYS A 99 -22.91 9.32 0.80
CA LYS A 99 -23.13 8.31 1.83
C LYS A 99 -22.11 7.18 1.75
N GLN A 100 -21.88 6.62 0.57
CA GLN A 100 -20.87 5.55 0.38
C GLN A 100 -19.47 6.04 0.72
N ILE A 101 -19.14 7.28 0.36
CA ILE A 101 -17.82 7.87 0.67
C ILE A 101 -17.66 8.07 2.18
N ALA A 102 -18.71 8.51 2.89
CA ALA A 102 -18.70 8.62 4.34
C ALA A 102 -18.43 7.27 5.01
N GLU A 103 -19.15 6.21 4.59
CA GLU A 103 -18.94 4.85 5.08
C GLU A 103 -17.49 4.38 4.88
N TRP A 104 -16.86 4.75 3.75
CA TRP A 104 -15.48 4.39 3.47
C TRP A 104 -14.46 5.15 4.31
N SER A 105 -14.78 6.36 4.74
CA SER A 105 -13.90 7.18 5.56
C SER A 105 -13.69 6.60 6.97
N ASP A 106 -14.68 5.85 7.45
CA ASP A 106 -14.64 5.16 8.75
C ASP A 106 -13.87 3.82 8.70
N ILE A 107 -13.59 3.29 7.50
CA ILE A 107 -12.87 2.02 7.34
C ILE A 107 -11.40 2.22 7.73
N LYS A 108 -11.03 1.61 8.85
CA LYS A 108 -9.64 1.53 9.32
C LYS A 108 -8.99 0.25 8.79
N LYS A 109 -7.71 0.34 8.43
CA LYS A 109 -6.91 -0.84 8.14
C LYS A 109 -6.68 -1.61 9.43
N THR A 110 -7.37 -2.74 9.58
CA THR A 110 -7.12 -3.65 10.69
C THR A 110 -5.79 -4.36 10.45
N VAL A 111 -4.84 -4.19 11.37
CA VAL A 111 -3.62 -4.98 11.41
C VAL A 111 -3.77 -6.08 12.46
N SER A 112 -3.25 -7.28 12.18
CA SER A 112 -3.27 -8.36 13.15
C SER A 112 -2.54 -7.91 14.42
N THR A 113 -3.22 -8.04 15.55
CA THR A 113 -2.68 -7.67 16.86
C THR A 113 -2.48 -8.92 17.70
N LYS A 114 -1.29 -9.08 18.29
CA LYS A 114 -1.00 -10.14 19.27
C LYS A 114 -0.43 -9.51 20.52
N THR A 115 -0.87 -9.99 21.68
CA THR A 115 -0.38 -9.51 22.97
C THR A 115 0.07 -10.68 23.81
N TYR A 116 1.28 -10.59 24.36
CA TYR A 116 1.85 -11.61 25.22
C TYR A 116 2.92 -11.00 26.14
N LYS A 117 3.29 -11.74 27.19
CA LYS A 117 4.46 -11.41 28.02
C LYS A 117 5.68 -12.15 27.53
N GLY A 118 6.82 -11.49 27.54
CA GLY A 118 8.08 -12.10 27.14
C GLY A 118 9.28 -11.20 27.36
N ASN A 119 10.44 -11.71 26.96
CA ASN A 119 11.67 -10.94 26.93
C ASN A 119 11.78 -10.23 25.58
N PHE A 120 12.25 -9.00 25.57
CA PHE A 120 12.35 -8.18 24.37
C PHE A 120 13.72 -7.52 24.26
N THR A 121 14.40 -7.75 23.14
CA THR A 121 15.71 -7.15 22.86
C THR A 121 15.60 -6.21 21.68
N TYR A 122 16.11 -4.98 21.81
CA TYR A 122 16.14 -4.01 20.75
C TYR A 122 17.47 -3.25 20.71
N VAL A 123 17.77 -2.64 19.57
CA VAL A 123 18.97 -1.83 19.39
C VAL A 123 18.58 -0.36 19.34
N LYS A 124 19.08 0.41 20.29
CA LYS A 124 19.02 1.87 20.27
C LYS A 124 20.30 2.41 19.65
N TRP A 125 20.19 3.15 18.56
CA TRP A 125 21.33 3.83 17.96
C TRP A 125 21.57 5.16 18.67
N ILE A 126 22.77 5.34 19.23
CA ILE A 126 23.14 6.53 20.02
C ILE A 126 24.35 7.20 19.37
N GLY A 127 24.31 8.52 19.23
CA GLY A 127 25.40 9.33 18.67
C GLY A 127 24.93 10.25 17.55
N ASN A 128 25.87 10.94 16.90
CA ASN A 128 25.58 11.85 15.79
C ASN A 128 26.52 11.60 14.60
N GLY A 129 25.96 11.66 13.38
CA GLY A 129 26.70 11.47 12.13
C GLY A 129 27.45 10.14 12.07
N ARG A 130 28.76 10.21 11.80
CA ARG A 130 29.64 9.02 11.69
C ARG A 130 29.94 8.33 13.02
N ASN A 131 29.57 8.93 14.15
CA ASN A 131 29.82 8.39 15.50
C ASN A 131 28.60 7.67 16.10
N VAL A 132 27.67 7.22 15.26
CA VAL A 132 26.50 6.46 15.69
C VAL A 132 26.92 5.04 16.09
N LYS A 133 26.60 4.62 17.31
CA LYS A 133 26.90 3.29 17.84
C LYS A 133 25.62 2.55 18.20
N ALA A 134 25.60 1.25 17.92
CA ALA A 134 24.53 0.37 18.34
C ALA A 134 24.65 0.12 19.85
N ASN A 135 23.58 0.43 20.59
CA ASN A 135 23.47 0.12 22.00
C ASN A 135 22.31 -0.87 22.19
N VAL A 136 22.65 -2.12 22.51
CA VAL A 136 21.68 -3.20 22.68
C VAL A 136 21.01 -3.07 24.05
N GLN A 137 19.69 -3.14 24.07
CA GLN A 137 18.84 -3.07 25.25
C GLN A 137 18.10 -4.40 25.40
N ASN A 138 18.08 -4.95 26.61
CA ASN A 138 17.39 -6.19 26.94
C ASN A 138 16.35 -5.89 28.01
N LEU A 139 15.11 -6.30 27.75
CA LEU A 139 13.99 -6.17 28.66
C LEU A 139 13.50 -7.57 29.01
N GLU A 140 13.23 -7.83 30.28
CA GLU A 140 12.76 -9.12 30.76
C GLU A 140 11.32 -8.98 31.26
N ASN A 141 10.49 -10.00 30.96
CA ASN A 141 9.11 -10.11 31.45
C ASN A 141 8.26 -8.83 31.24
N VAL A 142 8.32 -8.27 30.03
CA VAL A 142 7.56 -7.08 29.62
C VAL A 142 6.30 -7.47 28.85
N ASN A 143 5.35 -6.55 28.78
CA ASN A 143 4.15 -6.68 27.96
C ASN A 143 4.48 -6.27 26.51
N ILE A 144 4.27 -7.18 25.56
CA ILE A 144 4.58 -6.97 24.14
C ILE A 144 3.28 -6.99 23.36
N GLU A 145 3.04 -5.96 22.56
CA GLU A 145 1.96 -5.87 21.60
C GLU A 145 2.53 -5.77 20.18
N GLU A 146 2.30 -6.81 19.38
CA GLU A 146 2.65 -6.82 17.95
C GLU A 146 1.51 -6.26 17.12
N ARG A 147 1.74 -5.20 16.35
CA ARG A 147 0.78 -4.64 15.38
C ARG A 147 1.39 -4.66 13.98
N GLY A 148 1.15 -5.74 13.25
CA GLY A 148 1.80 -5.98 11.96
C GLY A 148 3.32 -6.11 12.10
N SER A 149 4.09 -5.13 11.60
CA SER A 149 5.56 -5.10 11.69
C SER A 149 6.08 -4.24 12.84
N PHE A 150 5.19 -3.64 13.63
CA PHE A 150 5.55 -2.78 14.76
C PHE A 150 5.37 -3.54 16.06
N TYR A 151 6.25 -3.26 17.02
CA TYR A 151 6.22 -3.80 18.37
C TYR A 151 6.05 -2.62 19.32
N TYR A 152 5.08 -2.73 20.23
CA TYR A 152 4.88 -1.81 21.32
C TYR A 152 5.18 -2.55 22.61
N VAL A 153 6.11 -2.04 23.41
CA VAL A 153 6.57 -2.72 24.61
C VAL A 153 6.28 -1.84 25.81
N THR A 154 5.55 -2.37 26.78
CA THR A 154 5.20 -1.67 28.01
C THR A 154 5.73 -2.41 29.23
N ASP A 155 6.04 -1.64 30.27
CA ASP A 155 6.35 -2.20 31.58
C ASP A 155 5.10 -2.83 32.21
N ASN A 156 5.26 -3.52 33.34
CA ASN A 156 4.17 -4.10 34.12
C ASN A 156 3.17 -3.05 34.61
N ASP A 157 3.63 -1.82 34.83
CA ASP A 157 2.78 -0.68 35.21
C ASP A 157 2.11 0.01 34.01
N GLY A 158 2.31 -0.50 32.79
CA GLY A 158 1.69 0.02 31.56
C GLY A 158 2.44 1.17 30.89
N SER A 159 3.58 1.59 31.43
CA SER A 159 4.44 2.63 30.84
C SER A 159 5.07 2.16 29.53
N LEU A 160 4.94 2.95 28.44
CA LEU A 160 5.53 2.63 27.13
C LEU A 160 7.05 2.78 27.15
N ILE A 161 7.76 1.73 26.73
CA ILE A 161 9.22 1.64 26.66
C ILE A 161 9.70 1.75 25.21
N VAL A 162 9.08 1.01 24.30
CA VAL A 162 9.41 0.91 22.86
C VAL A 162 8.16 1.07 22.03
#